data_AF-A0A6A5ZGD6-F1
#
_entry.id   AF-A0A6A5ZGD6-F1
#
_cell.length_a   1.000
_cell.length_b   1.000
_cell.length_c   1.000
_cell.angle_alpha   90.00
_cell.angle_beta   90.00
_cell.angle_gamma   90.00
#
_symmetry.space_group_name_H-M   'P 1'
#
loop_
_entity.id
_entity.type
_entity.pdbx_description
1 polymer ?
#
loop_
_entity_poly.entity_id
_entity_poly.type
_entity_poly.pdbx_seq_one_letter_code
_entity_poly.pdbx_strand_id
1 'polypeptide(L)'
;MGASHSKPFPFLRLPHEIRDQVYTNLLCSFDALPQDVPDSNEKPLDRSRREVDVSILRTNKQIYHEAYEVMVKKNRFIHVMSSVPNYSLVESFQGAVVPVVTVNDTHAGQFMGYSIQVIMCMADKENVPSHGEKLGVMLLGRDDKSVSALCEALMNYNYYTRALFVEQNFVVTFILGRRITRNLIISEDYFSKNNQQSLLQPFRSQLRGLRCVVFIGVSDDLQHSARKDISAADIALETEKLLDEVSTAKEEGGLRFKEGSHQAAIVQW
;
A
#
# COMPACT_ATOMS: atom_id res chain seq x y z
N MET A 1 19.32 -24.96 -46.84
CA MET A 1 18.23 -25.31 -45.92
C MET A 1 17.51 -24.01 -45.54
N GLY A 2 16.38 -23.71 -46.18
CA GLY A 2 15.63 -22.48 -45.93
C GLY A 2 14.70 -22.69 -44.74
N ALA A 3 14.84 -21.86 -43.70
CA ALA A 3 13.91 -21.84 -42.58
C ALA A 3 12.52 -21.44 -43.11
N SER A 4 11.55 -22.35 -43.00
CA SER A 4 10.15 -22.03 -43.27
C SER A 4 9.68 -21.02 -42.22
N HIS A 5 9.62 -19.74 -42.58
CA HIS A 5 9.02 -18.71 -41.75
C HIS A 5 7.51 -18.99 -41.64
N SER A 6 7.10 -19.62 -40.53
CA SER A 6 5.69 -19.76 -40.18
C SER A 6 5.07 -18.37 -40.07
N LYS A 7 4.00 -18.09 -40.82
CA LYS A 7 3.27 -16.83 -40.68
C LYS A 7 2.82 -16.66 -39.22
N PRO A 8 3.06 -15.50 -38.59
CA PRO A 8 2.65 -15.27 -37.22
C PRO A 8 1.13 -15.36 -37.09
N PHE A 9 0.66 -16.01 -36.03
CA PHE A 9 -0.76 -16.10 -35.73
C PHE A 9 -1.34 -14.71 -35.39
N PRO A 10 -2.49 -14.30 -35.95
CA PRO A 10 -3.07 -12.99 -35.66
C PRO A 10 -3.61 -12.94 -34.22
N PHE A 11 -2.94 -12.19 -33.34
CA PHE A 11 -3.29 -12.12 -31.91
C PHE A 11 -4.76 -11.77 -31.63
N LEU A 12 -5.35 -10.84 -32.39
CA LEU A 12 -6.76 -10.42 -32.22
C LEU A 12 -7.79 -11.50 -32.66
N ARG A 13 -7.35 -12.61 -33.27
CA ARG A 13 -8.22 -13.77 -33.53
C ARG A 13 -8.37 -14.68 -32.31
N LEU A 14 -7.53 -14.52 -31.29
CA LEU A 14 -7.72 -15.22 -30.02
C LEU A 14 -9.01 -14.74 -29.35
N PRO A 15 -9.77 -15.61 -28.67
CA PRO A 15 -10.85 -15.20 -27.78
C PRO A 15 -10.34 -14.22 -26.71
N HIS A 16 -11.23 -13.34 -26.22
CA HIS A 16 -10.85 -12.29 -25.27
C HIS A 16 -10.24 -12.88 -23.98
N GLU A 17 -10.78 -13.99 -23.51
CA GLU A 17 -10.32 -14.71 -22.32
C GLU A 17 -8.86 -15.17 -22.45
N ILE A 18 -8.46 -15.60 -23.66
CA ILE A 18 -7.08 -16.01 -23.94
C ILE A 18 -6.17 -14.78 -24.01
N ARG A 19 -6.66 -13.66 -24.57
CA ARG A 19 -5.89 -12.40 -24.57
C ARG A 19 -5.68 -11.89 -23.16
N ASP A 20 -6.67 -11.97 -22.28
CA ASP A 20 -6.57 -11.59 -20.86
C ASP A 20 -5.52 -12.41 -20.11
N GLN A 21 -5.41 -13.70 -20.40
CA GLN A 21 -4.34 -14.54 -19.84
C GLN A 21 -2.97 -14.10 -20.33
N VAL A 22 -2.82 -13.77 -21.62
CA VAL A 22 -1.58 -13.22 -22.17
C VAL A 22 -1.22 -11.89 -21.49
N TYR A 23 -2.19 -10.97 -21.38
CA TYR A 23 -1.99 -9.70 -20.67
C TYR A 23 -1.60 -9.92 -19.20
N THR A 24 -2.25 -10.86 -18.52
CA THR A 24 -1.93 -11.19 -17.12
C THR A 24 -0.49 -11.69 -16.98
N ASN A 25 -0.06 -12.61 -17.86
CA ASN A 25 1.29 -13.16 -17.81
C ASN A 25 2.37 -12.10 -18.11
N LEU A 26 2.10 -11.17 -19.03
CA LEU A 26 3.04 -10.11 -19.40
C LEU A 26 3.08 -8.96 -18.38
N LEU A 27 1.92 -8.55 -17.86
CA LEU A 27 1.75 -7.29 -17.11
C LEU A 27 1.54 -7.47 -15.61
N CYS A 28 1.26 -8.68 -15.15
CA CYS A 28 0.91 -8.95 -13.75
C CYS A 28 1.84 -9.99 -13.10
N SER A 29 2.92 -10.39 -13.77
CA SER A 29 3.90 -11.35 -13.24
C SER A 29 5.00 -10.63 -12.47
N PHE A 30 4.73 -10.20 -11.24
CA PHE A 30 5.78 -9.77 -10.31
C PHE A 30 6.21 -10.96 -9.45
N ASP A 31 7.52 -11.11 -9.22
CA ASP A 31 8.06 -12.18 -8.38
C ASP A 31 7.45 -12.16 -6.97
N ALA A 32 7.27 -13.34 -6.39
CA ALA A 32 7.00 -13.44 -4.97
C ALA A 32 8.22 -12.90 -4.22
N LEU A 33 7.97 -12.04 -3.23
CA LEU A 33 9.01 -11.55 -2.34
C LEU A 33 9.75 -12.75 -1.72
N PRO A 34 11.08 -12.72 -1.61
CA PRO A 34 11.83 -13.76 -0.90
C PRO A 34 11.22 -13.99 0.48
N GLN A 35 10.92 -15.25 0.82
CA GLN A 35 10.38 -15.61 2.15
C GLN A 35 11.45 -15.47 3.24
N ASP A 36 12.73 -15.63 2.88
CA ASP A 36 13.86 -15.54 3.78
C ASP A 36 14.66 -14.28 3.48
N VAL A 37 14.57 -13.29 4.36
CA VAL A 37 15.48 -12.13 4.33
C VAL A 37 16.48 -12.34 5.47
N PRO A 38 17.79 -12.41 5.18
CA PRO A 38 18.80 -12.46 6.24
C PRO A 38 18.72 -11.21 7.12
N ASP A 39 19.07 -11.37 8.39
CA ASP A 39 19.08 -10.42 9.52
C ASP A 39 20.04 -9.21 9.32
N SER A 40 20.10 -8.66 8.11
CA SER A 40 20.89 -7.48 7.78
C SER A 40 20.08 -6.24 8.13
N ASN A 41 20.65 -5.38 8.99
CA ASN A 41 20.12 -4.09 9.45
C ASN A 41 19.93 -3.05 8.32
N GLU A 42 20.21 -3.42 7.07
CA GLU A 42 19.94 -2.61 5.88
C GLU A 42 19.01 -3.38 4.96
N LYS A 43 17.69 -3.20 5.13
CA LYS A 43 16.70 -3.69 4.15
C LYS A 43 16.39 -2.56 3.16
N PRO A 44 17.01 -2.54 1.96
CA PRO A 44 16.54 -1.65 0.91
C PRO A 44 15.14 -2.08 0.50
N LEU A 45 14.27 -1.10 0.24
CA LEU A 45 12.99 -1.33 -0.43
C LEU A 45 13.18 -2.33 -1.57
N ASP A 46 12.50 -3.48 -1.50
CA ASP A 46 12.61 -4.47 -2.57
C ASP A 46 11.78 -3.98 -3.76
N ARG A 47 12.48 -3.34 -4.69
CA ARG A 47 11.92 -2.99 -5.99
C ARG A 47 11.57 -4.30 -6.67
N SER A 48 10.30 -4.50 -7.00
CA SER A 48 9.83 -5.75 -7.59
C SER A 48 10.68 -6.09 -8.83
N ARG A 49 11.46 -7.18 -8.74
CA ARG A 49 12.62 -7.44 -9.62
C ARG A 49 12.31 -8.00 -11.01
N ARG A 50 11.04 -8.13 -11.40
CA ARG A 50 10.67 -8.65 -12.73
C ARG A 50 10.51 -7.53 -13.76
N GLU A 51 11.10 -7.75 -14.94
CA GLU A 51 10.83 -6.97 -16.15
C GLU A 51 9.38 -7.22 -16.59
N VAL A 52 8.47 -6.36 -16.13
CA VAL A 52 7.13 -6.27 -16.70
C VAL A 52 7.27 -5.81 -18.16
N ASP A 53 6.87 -6.64 -19.11
CA ASP A 53 6.92 -6.26 -20.52
C ASP A 53 5.72 -5.38 -20.88
N VAL A 54 5.93 -4.08 -20.74
CA VAL A 54 4.95 -3.05 -21.08
C VAL A 54 4.90 -2.74 -22.58
N SER A 55 5.72 -3.38 -23.41
CA SER A 55 5.76 -3.11 -24.86
C SER A 55 4.42 -3.42 -25.54
N ILE A 56 3.66 -4.41 -25.03
CA ILE A 56 2.34 -4.77 -25.55
C ILE A 56 1.34 -3.61 -25.48
N LEU A 57 1.46 -2.72 -24.49
CA LEU A 57 0.63 -1.52 -24.35
C LEU A 57 0.82 -0.53 -25.51
N ARG A 58 1.89 -0.66 -26.29
CA ARG A 58 2.19 0.24 -27.42
C ARG A 58 1.73 -0.30 -28.77
N THR A 59 1.09 -1.47 -28.80
CA THR A 59 0.78 -2.18 -30.05
C THR A 59 -0.32 -1.50 -30.87
N ASN A 60 -1.51 -1.32 -30.31
CA ASN A 60 -2.63 -0.58 -30.90
C ASN A 60 -3.66 -0.20 -29.83
N LYS A 61 -4.66 0.63 -30.18
CA LYS A 61 -5.67 1.13 -29.23
C LYS A 61 -6.48 0.02 -28.54
N GLN A 62 -6.93 -1.00 -29.29
CA GLN A 62 -7.72 -2.08 -28.71
C GLN A 62 -6.89 -2.87 -27.69
N ILE A 63 -5.69 -3.31 -28.08
CA ILE A 63 -4.78 -4.04 -27.19
C ILE A 63 -4.40 -3.19 -25.98
N TYR A 64 -4.13 -1.90 -26.18
CA TYR A 64 -3.87 -0.98 -25.08
C TYR A 64 -5.01 -0.97 -24.07
N HIS A 65 -6.26 -0.81 -24.51
CA HIS A 65 -7.40 -0.75 -23.59
C HIS A 65 -7.62 -2.07 -22.85
N GLU A 66 -7.63 -3.20 -23.56
CA GLU A 66 -7.81 -4.52 -22.93
C GLU A 66 -6.68 -4.82 -21.93
N ALA A 67 -5.43 -4.66 -22.35
CA ALA A 67 -4.26 -4.99 -21.53
C ALA A 67 -4.10 -4.05 -20.33
N TYR A 68 -4.36 -2.75 -20.52
CA TYR A 68 -4.29 -1.76 -19.45
C TYR A 68 -5.36 -2.02 -18.38
N GLU A 69 -6.58 -2.37 -18.79
CA GLU A 69 -7.65 -2.71 -17.86
C GLU A 69 -7.28 -3.95 -17.03
N VAL A 70 -6.79 -5.02 -17.66
CA VAL A 70 -6.31 -6.23 -16.95
C VAL A 70 -5.20 -5.87 -15.97
N MET A 71 -4.21 -5.09 -16.40
CA MET A 71 -3.08 -4.67 -15.57
C MET A 71 -3.53 -3.91 -14.33
N VAL A 72 -4.42 -2.92 -14.46
CA VAL A 72 -4.92 -2.14 -13.32
C VAL A 72 -5.76 -3.00 -12.39
N LYS A 73 -6.71 -3.78 -12.95
CA LYS A 73 -7.63 -4.60 -12.15
C LYS A 73 -6.89 -5.64 -11.31
N LYS A 74 -5.86 -6.27 -11.87
CA LYS A 74 -5.09 -7.34 -11.21
C LYS A 74 -4.03 -6.81 -10.25
N ASN A 75 -3.28 -5.78 -10.63
CA ASN A 75 -2.17 -5.28 -9.81
C ASN A 75 -2.60 -4.33 -8.69
N ARG A 76 -3.78 -3.74 -8.80
CA ARG A 76 -4.40 -2.86 -7.80
C ARG A 76 -3.44 -1.80 -7.27
N PHE A 77 -2.83 -1.02 -8.15
CA PHE A 77 -1.79 -0.07 -7.78
C PHE A 77 -2.31 0.95 -6.75
N ILE A 78 -1.48 1.25 -5.76
CA ILE A 78 -1.76 2.24 -4.71
C ILE A 78 -0.77 3.40 -4.85
N HIS A 79 -1.28 4.62 -4.88
CA HIS A 79 -0.45 5.81 -4.81
C HIS A 79 -0.42 6.31 -3.37
N VAL A 80 0.75 6.39 -2.76
CA VAL A 80 0.91 6.94 -1.41
C VAL A 80 1.65 8.24 -1.53
N MET A 81 1.06 9.31 -1.02
CA MET A 81 1.62 10.66 -1.06
C MET A 81 1.74 11.18 0.37
N SER A 82 2.89 11.77 0.70
CA SER A 82 3.07 12.49 1.96
C SER A 82 3.31 13.97 1.68
N SER A 83 2.60 14.82 2.41
CA SER A 83 2.92 16.24 2.56
C SER A 83 3.32 16.58 4.01
N VAL A 84 3.68 15.56 4.79
CA VAL A 84 4.13 15.71 6.17
C VAL A 84 5.59 16.17 6.17
N PRO A 85 5.94 17.30 6.82
CA PRO A 85 7.32 17.77 6.89
C PRO A 85 8.25 16.76 7.56
N ASN A 86 9.45 16.57 7.00
CA ASN A 86 10.49 15.69 7.53
C ASN A 86 10.07 14.21 7.71
N TYR A 87 8.98 13.77 7.06
CA TYR A 87 8.55 12.39 7.08
C TYR A 87 8.94 11.68 5.79
N SER A 88 9.82 10.69 5.90
CA SER A 88 10.21 9.84 4.80
C SER A 88 9.31 8.61 4.74
N LEU A 89 8.43 8.56 3.72
CA LEU A 89 7.60 7.37 3.44
C LEU A 89 8.46 6.12 3.24
N VAL A 90 9.61 6.27 2.58
CA VAL A 90 10.53 5.16 2.34
C VAL A 90 11.08 4.60 3.66
N GLU A 91 11.47 5.48 4.59
CA GLU A 91 11.97 5.07 5.90
C GLU A 91 10.87 4.45 6.76
N SER A 92 9.61 4.88 6.60
CA SER A 92 8.49 4.29 7.33
C SER A 92 8.18 2.83 6.95
N PHE A 93 8.72 2.36 5.82
CA PHE A 93 8.65 0.96 5.41
C PHE A 93 9.87 0.13 5.86
N GLN A 94 10.82 0.72 6.59
CA GLN A 94 11.99 -0.01 7.10
C GLN A 94 11.55 -1.21 7.95
N GLY A 95 12.18 -2.36 7.72
CA GLY A 95 11.84 -3.63 8.37
C GLY A 95 10.84 -4.48 7.59
N ALA A 96 9.97 -3.87 6.77
CA ALA A 96 9.00 -4.55 5.93
C ALA A 96 9.50 -4.73 4.50
N VAL A 97 9.24 -5.90 3.91
CA VAL A 97 9.46 -6.12 2.48
C VAL A 97 8.22 -5.66 1.74
N VAL A 98 8.26 -4.42 1.24
CA VAL A 98 7.14 -3.81 0.51
C VAL A 98 7.44 -3.84 -0.99
N PRO A 99 6.60 -4.43 -1.83
CA PRO A 99 6.80 -4.44 -3.27
C PRO A 99 6.46 -3.04 -3.82
N VAL A 100 7.50 -2.22 -3.91
CA VAL A 100 7.43 -0.87 -4.46
C VAL A 100 7.69 -0.92 -5.95
N VAL A 101 6.79 -0.36 -6.75
CA VAL A 101 6.95 -0.22 -8.19
C VAL A 101 7.89 0.96 -8.51
N THR A 102 7.66 2.10 -7.88
CA THR A 102 8.52 3.29 -8.02
C THR A 102 8.39 4.21 -6.81
N VAL A 103 9.49 4.87 -6.44
CA VAL A 103 9.55 5.98 -5.48
C VAL A 103 9.81 7.33 -6.17
N ASN A 104 9.90 7.33 -7.50
CA ASN A 104 10.05 8.54 -8.29
C ASN A 104 8.67 9.18 -8.46
N ASP A 105 8.49 10.36 -7.85
CA ASP A 105 7.23 11.12 -7.85
C ASP A 105 6.77 11.48 -9.27
N THR A 106 7.69 11.77 -10.20
CA THR A 106 7.31 12.05 -11.60
C THR A 106 6.70 10.82 -12.27
N HIS A 107 7.28 9.64 -12.07
CA HIS A 107 6.74 8.41 -12.63
C HIS A 107 5.41 8.02 -11.97
N ALA A 108 5.31 8.18 -10.64
CA ALA A 108 4.07 7.91 -9.91
C ALA A 108 2.95 8.87 -10.37
N GLY A 109 3.23 10.18 -10.42
CA GLY A 109 2.27 11.20 -10.83
C GLY A 109 1.77 11.08 -12.27
N GLN A 110 2.53 10.48 -13.18
CA GLN A 110 2.11 10.24 -14.57
C GLN A 110 1.17 9.03 -14.71
N PHE A 111 1.22 8.08 -13.78
CA PHE A 111 0.39 6.88 -13.84
C PHE A 111 -1.04 7.20 -13.34
N MET A 112 -2.05 6.88 -14.15
CA MET A 112 -3.45 7.17 -13.80
C MET A 112 -4.21 5.94 -13.28
N GLY A 113 -3.62 4.74 -13.37
CA GLY A 113 -4.29 3.46 -13.16
C GLY A 113 -4.35 3.01 -11.70
N TYR A 114 -4.46 3.95 -10.76
CA TYR A 114 -4.50 3.65 -9.33
C TYR A 114 -5.89 3.20 -8.88
N SER A 115 -5.92 2.17 -8.05
CA SER A 115 -7.14 1.69 -7.39
C SER A 115 -7.46 2.52 -6.14
N ILE A 116 -6.43 2.98 -5.44
CA ILE A 116 -6.53 3.82 -4.24
C ILE A 116 -5.40 4.85 -4.27
N GLN A 117 -5.72 6.08 -3.89
CA GLN A 117 -4.69 7.05 -3.49
C GLN A 117 -4.81 7.29 -1.98
N VAL A 118 -3.68 7.29 -1.29
CA VAL A 118 -3.56 7.55 0.14
C VAL A 118 -2.72 8.79 0.32
N ILE A 119 -3.30 9.83 0.90
CA ILE A 119 -2.63 11.10 1.16
C ILE A 119 -2.48 11.28 2.66
N MET A 120 -1.24 11.50 3.08
CA MET A 120 -0.85 11.80 4.46
C MET A 120 -0.57 13.30 4.58
N CYS A 121 -1.27 13.98 5.48
CA CYS A 121 -1.04 15.40 5.75
C CYS A 121 -1.20 15.73 7.23
N MET A 122 -0.62 16.85 7.65
CA MET A 122 -0.90 17.44 8.96
C MET A 122 -2.13 18.33 8.83
N ALA A 123 -3.02 18.30 9.83
CA ALA A 123 -4.20 19.16 9.90
C ALA A 123 -3.79 20.59 10.29
N ASP A 124 -3.11 21.29 9.40
CA ASP A 124 -3.01 22.74 9.51
C ASP A 124 -4.17 23.40 8.76
N LYS A 125 -4.70 24.46 9.37
CA LYS A 125 -5.87 25.22 8.90
C LYS A 125 -5.67 25.65 7.44
N GLU A 126 -6.61 25.22 6.59
CA GLU A 126 -6.95 25.78 5.27
C GLU A 126 -5.93 25.75 4.12
N ASN A 127 -4.71 25.25 4.28
CA ASN A 127 -3.79 25.13 3.15
C ASN A 127 -3.69 23.70 2.64
N VAL A 128 -4.38 23.42 1.53
CA VAL A 128 -4.00 22.35 0.61
C VAL A 128 -2.49 22.51 0.35
N PRO A 129 -1.66 21.46 0.54
CA PRO A 129 -0.22 21.60 0.50
C PRO A 129 0.24 22.14 -0.86
N SER A 130 0.66 23.40 -0.85
CA SER A 130 1.31 24.10 -1.95
C SER A 130 2.80 23.75 -1.94
N HIS A 131 3.23 23.07 -2.99
CA HIS A 131 4.63 22.98 -3.46
C HIS A 131 5.76 22.47 -2.54
N GLY A 132 5.49 21.94 -1.35
CA GLY A 132 6.46 21.07 -0.66
C GLY A 132 6.76 19.82 -1.50
N GLU A 133 7.98 19.27 -1.42
CA GLU A 133 8.38 18.01 -2.07
C GLU A 133 7.38 16.91 -1.68
N LYS A 134 6.42 16.64 -2.55
CA LYS A 134 5.49 15.52 -2.38
C LYS A 134 6.29 14.28 -2.74
N LEU A 135 6.57 13.46 -1.75
CA LEU A 135 7.12 12.13 -2.03
C LEU A 135 5.95 11.22 -2.41
N GLY A 136 5.85 10.87 -3.68
CA GLY A 136 4.92 9.89 -4.22
C GLY A 136 5.55 8.50 -4.31
N VAL A 137 4.94 7.51 -3.68
CA VAL A 137 5.33 6.10 -3.79
C VAL A 137 4.20 5.32 -4.45
N MET A 138 4.56 4.49 -5.44
CA MET A 138 3.65 3.56 -6.08
C MET A 138 3.86 2.15 -5.55
N LEU A 139 2.85 1.62 -4.88
CA LEU A 139 2.85 0.27 -4.31
C LEU A 139 1.99 -0.67 -5.16
N LEU A 140 2.34 -1.96 -5.10
CA LEU A 140 1.54 -3.03 -5.68
C LEU A 140 0.49 -3.51 -4.66
N GLY A 141 -0.79 -3.15 -4.83
CA GLY A 141 -1.86 -3.46 -3.88
C GLY A 141 -2.60 -4.77 -4.12
N ARG A 142 -2.06 -5.65 -4.98
CA ARG A 142 -2.63 -6.98 -5.23
C ARG A 142 -2.40 -7.95 -4.07
N ASP A 143 -1.31 -7.75 -3.33
CA ASP A 143 -0.84 -8.62 -2.26
C ASP A 143 -1.10 -7.96 -0.91
N ASP A 144 -1.60 -8.74 0.06
CA ASP A 144 -1.95 -8.22 1.38
C ASP A 144 -0.72 -7.62 2.11
N LYS A 145 0.48 -8.12 1.83
CA LYS A 145 1.74 -7.65 2.44
C LYS A 145 1.98 -6.16 2.22
N SER A 146 1.79 -5.66 1.00
CA SER A 146 2.02 -4.24 0.69
C SER A 146 1.03 -3.34 1.42
N VAL A 147 -0.23 -3.79 1.47
CA VAL A 147 -1.31 -3.06 2.13
C VAL A 147 -1.12 -3.08 3.64
N SER A 148 -0.71 -4.21 4.20
CA SER A 148 -0.36 -4.33 5.61
C SER A 148 0.83 -3.47 6.01
N ALA A 149 1.91 -3.49 5.23
CA ALA A 149 3.06 -2.63 5.50
C ALA A 149 2.71 -1.14 5.40
N LEU A 150 1.81 -0.78 4.47
CA LEU A 150 1.24 0.57 4.44
C LEU A 150 0.43 0.89 5.68
N CYS A 151 -0.42 -0.03 6.14
CA CYS A 151 -1.20 0.18 7.35
C CYS A 151 -0.32 0.34 8.58
N GLU A 152 0.70 -0.49 8.72
CA GLU A 152 1.68 -0.45 9.79
C GLU A 152 2.44 0.88 9.79
N ALA A 153 2.95 1.32 8.64
CA ALA A 153 3.64 2.61 8.50
C ALA A 153 2.74 3.78 8.94
N LEU A 154 1.46 3.77 8.54
CA LEU A 154 0.48 4.78 8.95
C LEU A 154 0.22 4.77 10.47
N MET A 155 0.13 3.59 11.07
CA MET A 155 -0.10 3.44 12.51
C MET A 155 1.11 3.82 13.34
N ASN A 156 2.32 3.44 12.91
CA ASN A 156 3.58 3.84 13.56
C ASN A 156 3.72 5.36 13.56
N TYR A 157 3.41 6.01 12.44
CA TYR A 157 3.42 7.46 12.37
C TYR A 157 2.35 8.12 13.28
N ASN A 158 1.13 7.56 13.31
CA ASN A 158 0.08 8.02 14.22
C ASN A 158 0.48 7.86 15.70
N TYR A 159 1.19 6.80 16.07
CA TYR A 159 1.71 6.61 17.42
C TYR A 159 2.79 7.64 17.76
N TYR A 160 3.79 7.78 16.88
CA TYR A 160 4.90 8.72 17.06
C TYR A 160 4.41 10.17 17.19
N THR A 161 3.48 10.58 16.32
CA THR A 161 2.90 11.93 16.38
C THR A 161 2.13 12.18 17.66
N ARG A 162 1.36 11.20 18.16
CA ARG A 162 0.65 11.32 19.44
C ARG A 162 1.58 11.42 20.64
N ALA A 163 2.72 10.73 20.61
CA ALA A 163 3.68 10.74 21.71
C ALA A 163 4.45 12.07 21.80
N LEU A 164 4.73 12.71 20.66
CA LEU A 164 5.62 13.87 20.60
C LEU A 164 4.92 15.21 20.35
N PHE A 165 3.75 15.21 19.71
CA PHE A 165 3.05 16.42 19.30
C PHE A 165 1.60 16.38 19.78
N VAL A 166 1.35 16.99 20.95
CA VAL A 166 0.06 16.95 21.66
C VAL A 166 -1.11 17.56 20.86
N GLU A 167 -0.84 18.35 19.81
CA GLU A 167 -1.87 19.15 19.12
C GLU A 167 -1.97 18.96 17.59
N GLN A 168 -1.07 18.21 16.94
CA GLN A 168 -1.13 18.07 15.49
C GLN A 168 -1.98 16.86 15.09
N ASN A 169 -3.11 17.10 14.42
CA ASN A 169 -3.92 16.00 13.89
C ASN A 169 -3.31 15.49 12.58
N PHE A 170 -2.72 14.30 12.61
CA PHE A 170 -2.33 13.58 11.41
C PHE A 170 -3.60 13.10 10.67
N VAL A 171 -3.79 13.50 9.41
CA VAL A 171 -4.94 13.15 8.58
C VAL A 171 -4.54 12.20 7.47
N VAL A 172 -5.29 11.11 7.34
CA VAL A 172 -5.16 10.17 6.22
C VAL A 172 -6.38 10.28 5.31
N THR A 173 -6.15 10.63 4.05
CA THR A 173 -7.21 10.70 3.04
C THR A 173 -7.09 9.54 2.07
N PHE A 174 -8.14 8.72 1.99
CA PHE A 174 -8.31 7.68 1.00
C PHE A 174 -9.17 8.21 -0.14
N ILE A 175 -8.64 8.19 -1.36
CA ILE A 175 -9.37 8.52 -2.57
C ILE A 175 -9.60 7.22 -3.33
N LEU A 176 -10.84 7.00 -3.78
CA LEU A 176 -11.26 5.90 -4.66
C LEU A 176 -12.09 6.43 -5.85
N GLY A 177 -12.25 5.62 -6.88
CA GLY A 177 -13.17 5.90 -7.98
C GLY A 177 -12.61 6.78 -9.10
N ARG A 178 -13.52 7.26 -9.97
CA ARG A 178 -13.19 8.03 -11.19
C ARG A 178 -12.38 9.30 -10.97
N ARG A 179 -12.34 9.81 -9.73
CA ARG A 179 -11.53 11.00 -9.40
C ARG A 179 -10.03 10.75 -9.56
N ILE A 180 -9.60 9.49 -9.44
CA ILE A 180 -8.22 9.05 -9.59
C ILE A 180 -7.92 8.74 -11.05
N THR A 181 -8.85 8.05 -11.70
CA THR A 181 -8.64 7.48 -13.03
C THR A 181 -9.13 8.42 -14.14
N ARG A 182 -8.94 9.74 -13.98
CA ARG A 182 -9.45 10.74 -14.94
C ARG A 182 -9.02 10.36 -16.36
N ASN A 183 -9.98 10.23 -17.27
CA ASN A 183 -9.79 9.84 -18.68
C ASN A 183 -9.39 8.37 -18.94
N LEU A 184 -9.47 7.47 -17.95
CA LEU A 184 -9.21 6.05 -18.17
C LEU A 184 -10.47 5.28 -18.57
N ILE A 185 -10.29 4.40 -19.54
CA ILE A 185 -11.26 3.40 -19.96
C ILE A 185 -11.13 2.19 -19.02
N ILE A 186 -11.49 2.38 -17.76
CA ILE A 186 -11.72 1.28 -16.82
C ILE A 186 -13.23 1.11 -16.74
N SER A 187 -13.71 -0.12 -16.85
CA SER A 187 -15.14 -0.41 -16.76
C SER A 187 -15.75 0.16 -15.48
N GLU A 188 -16.99 0.68 -15.60
CA GLU A 188 -17.70 1.37 -14.51
C GLU A 188 -17.91 0.48 -13.28
N ASP A 189 -18.00 -0.83 -13.51
CA ASP A 189 -18.16 -1.86 -12.49
C ASP A 189 -16.93 -2.01 -11.57
N TYR A 190 -15.75 -1.55 -12.01
CA TYR A 190 -14.52 -1.71 -11.24
C TYR A 190 -14.60 -1.01 -9.88
N PHE A 191 -15.25 0.14 -9.82
CA PHE A 191 -15.50 0.88 -8.58
C PHE A 191 -16.94 0.72 -8.07
N SER A 192 -17.59 -0.41 -8.38
CA SER A 192 -18.85 -0.79 -7.75
C SER A 192 -18.74 -0.80 -6.22
N LYS A 193 -19.86 -0.65 -5.51
CA LYS A 193 -19.91 -0.64 -4.03
C LYS A 193 -19.19 -1.85 -3.42
N ASN A 194 -19.37 -3.03 -4.01
CA ASN A 194 -18.72 -4.27 -3.56
C ASN A 194 -17.19 -4.22 -3.72
N ASN A 195 -16.70 -3.70 -4.86
CA ASN A 195 -15.27 -3.56 -5.08
C ASN A 195 -14.66 -2.48 -4.20
N GLN A 196 -15.34 -1.34 -4.00
CA GLN A 196 -14.89 -0.32 -3.05
C GLN A 196 -14.79 -0.90 -1.62
N GLN A 197 -15.76 -1.72 -1.21
CA GLN A 197 -15.73 -2.38 0.08
C GLN A 197 -14.56 -3.36 0.19
N SER A 198 -14.28 -4.15 -0.86
CA SER A 198 -13.12 -5.05 -0.91
C SER A 198 -11.80 -4.29 -0.86
N LEU A 199 -11.68 -3.19 -1.61
CA LEU A 199 -10.48 -2.34 -1.64
C LEU A 199 -10.20 -1.68 -0.28
N LEU A 200 -11.24 -1.31 0.46
CA LEU A 200 -11.12 -0.66 1.77
C LEU A 200 -11.01 -1.63 2.95
N GLN A 201 -11.34 -2.91 2.77
CA GLN A 201 -11.41 -3.88 3.87
C GLN A 201 -10.10 -3.98 4.67
N PRO A 202 -8.90 -4.05 4.04
CA PRO A 202 -7.65 -4.18 4.81
C PRO A 202 -7.38 -2.98 5.72
N PHE A 203 -7.70 -1.77 5.23
CA PHE A 203 -7.55 -0.53 6.00
C PHE A 203 -8.54 -0.48 7.17
N ARG A 204 -9.78 -0.95 6.98
CA ARG A 204 -10.79 -1.01 8.05
C ARG A 204 -10.40 -1.95 9.17
N SER A 205 -9.72 -3.06 8.87
CA SER A 205 -9.30 -4.02 9.88
C SER A 205 -7.99 -3.65 10.56
N GLN A 206 -7.06 -2.99 9.86
CA GLN A 206 -5.69 -2.76 10.34
C GLN A 206 -5.41 -1.35 10.86
N LEU A 207 -6.22 -0.34 10.48
CA LEU A 207 -6.03 1.05 10.93
C LEU A 207 -6.89 1.44 12.14
N ARG A 208 -7.26 0.46 12.98
CA ARG A 208 -8.09 0.73 14.17
C ARG A 208 -7.40 1.70 15.12
N GLY A 209 -8.17 2.60 15.71
CA GLY A 209 -7.67 3.68 16.58
C GLY A 209 -7.17 4.94 15.84
N LEU A 210 -7.15 4.95 14.51
CA LEU A 210 -6.80 6.16 13.74
C LEU A 210 -8.00 7.14 13.74
N ARG A 211 -7.78 8.37 14.21
CA ARG A 211 -8.89 9.32 14.49
C ARG A 211 -9.31 10.16 13.29
N CYS A 212 -8.36 10.56 12.45
CA CYS A 212 -8.59 11.55 11.41
C CYS A 212 -8.48 10.91 10.03
N VAL A 213 -9.56 10.29 9.57
CA VAL A 213 -9.63 9.63 8.26
C VAL A 213 -10.72 10.22 7.38
N VAL A 214 -10.32 10.57 6.16
CA VAL A 214 -11.18 11.13 5.12
C VAL A 214 -11.28 10.12 3.96
N PHE A 215 -12.48 9.99 3.39
CA PHE A 215 -12.74 9.15 2.23
C PHE A 215 -13.32 10.03 1.13
N ILE A 216 -12.83 9.90 -0.11
CA ILE A 216 -13.29 10.66 -1.26
C ILE A 216 -13.62 9.69 -2.39
N GLY A 217 -14.77 9.88 -3.05
CA GLY A 217 -15.20 9.04 -4.18
C GLY A 217 -15.77 7.67 -3.79
N VAL A 218 -16.16 7.53 -2.52
CA VAL A 218 -16.78 6.34 -1.93
C VAL A 218 -18.25 6.67 -1.59
N SER A 219 -19.16 5.70 -1.62
CA SER A 219 -20.56 5.93 -1.20
C SER A 219 -20.64 6.35 0.28
N ASP A 220 -21.56 7.26 0.63
CA ASP A 220 -21.69 7.82 1.99
C ASP A 220 -21.85 6.78 3.10
N ASP A 221 -22.63 5.70 2.84
CA ASP A 221 -22.79 4.58 3.78
C ASP A 221 -21.44 3.92 4.11
N LEU A 222 -20.65 3.65 3.07
CA LEU A 222 -19.36 2.97 3.19
C LEU A 222 -18.33 3.91 3.83
N GLN A 223 -18.39 5.21 3.57
CA GLN A 223 -17.57 6.20 4.28
C GLN A 223 -17.86 6.19 5.79
N HIS A 224 -19.14 6.27 6.18
CA HIS A 224 -19.53 6.25 7.58
C HIS A 224 -19.13 4.94 8.26
N SER A 225 -19.42 3.80 7.64
CA SER A 225 -19.05 2.50 8.18
C SER A 225 -17.53 2.34 8.29
N ALA A 226 -16.76 2.73 7.27
CA ALA A 226 -15.30 2.62 7.30
C ALA A 226 -14.67 3.55 8.36
N ARG A 227 -15.16 4.79 8.49
CA ARG A 227 -14.72 5.69 9.57
C ARG A 227 -15.02 5.12 10.94
N LYS A 228 -16.22 4.58 11.13
CA LYS A 228 -16.60 3.94 12.41
C LYS A 228 -15.65 2.81 12.76
N ASP A 229 -15.36 1.91 11.83
CA ASP A 229 -14.47 0.77 12.07
C ASP A 229 -13.04 1.19 12.38
N ILE A 230 -12.50 2.16 11.62
CA ILE A 230 -11.14 2.67 11.79
C ILE A 230 -11.02 3.48 13.09
N SER A 231 -12.03 4.29 13.43
CA SER A 231 -12.04 5.07 14.67
C SER A 231 -12.32 4.23 15.91
N ALA A 232 -12.80 2.98 15.73
CA ALA A 232 -13.02 2.07 16.83
C ALA A 232 -11.68 1.82 17.53
N ALA A 233 -11.65 2.18 18.80
CA ALA A 233 -10.50 1.96 19.66
C ALA A 233 -10.36 0.46 19.96
N ASP A 234 -9.20 -0.14 19.63
CA ASP A 234 -8.76 -1.42 20.23
C ASP A 234 -8.17 -1.22 21.65
N ILE A 235 -8.31 0.00 22.20
CA ILE A 235 -7.64 0.49 23.41
C ILE A 235 -7.87 -0.40 24.64
N ALA A 236 -9.03 -1.05 24.77
CA ALA A 236 -9.31 -1.86 25.97
C ALA A 236 -8.56 -3.19 25.97
N LEU A 237 -8.38 -3.84 24.80
CA LEU A 237 -7.79 -5.18 24.74
C LEU A 237 -6.25 -5.12 24.65
N GLU A 238 -5.70 -4.09 23.99
CA GLU A 238 -4.25 -3.94 23.84
C GLU A 238 -3.59 -3.35 25.09
N THR A 239 -4.24 -2.47 25.84
CA THR A 239 -3.59 -1.83 27.00
C THR A 239 -3.37 -2.83 28.13
N GLU A 240 -4.34 -3.69 28.43
CA GLU A 240 -4.19 -4.76 29.43
C GLU A 240 -3.15 -5.78 28.99
N LYS A 241 -3.20 -6.21 27.73
CA LYS A 241 -2.23 -7.17 27.18
C LYS A 241 -0.81 -6.61 27.15
N LEU A 242 -0.64 -5.35 26.76
CA LEU A 242 0.66 -4.66 26.76
C LEU A 242 1.19 -4.47 28.19
N LEU A 243 0.33 -4.12 29.15
CA LEU A 243 0.70 -4.05 30.56
C LEU A 243 1.13 -5.41 31.10
N ASP A 244 0.46 -6.49 30.69
CA ASP A 244 0.79 -7.85 31.08
C ASP A 244 2.11 -8.32 30.46
N GLU A 245 2.33 -8.04 29.17
CA GLU A 245 3.58 -8.32 28.46
C GLU A 245 4.77 -7.56 29.06
N VAL A 246 4.61 -6.25 29.33
CA VAL A 246 5.64 -5.42 29.97
C VAL A 246 5.91 -5.88 31.41
N SER A 247 4.86 -6.27 32.15
CA SER A 247 5.02 -6.78 33.52
C SER A 247 5.76 -8.12 33.51
N THR A 248 5.42 -9.02 32.58
CA THR A 248 6.08 -10.31 32.39
C THR A 248 7.55 -10.13 32.01
N ALA A 249 7.84 -9.28 31.02
CA ALA A 249 9.20 -8.98 30.58
C ALA A 249 10.05 -8.38 31.73
N LYS A 250 9.44 -7.51 32.54
CA LYS A 250 10.08 -6.94 33.73
C LYS A 250 10.42 -8.01 34.78
N GLU A 251 9.48 -8.92 35.07
CA GLU A 251 9.68 -10.02 36.03
C GLU A 251 10.75 -11.00 35.56
N GLU A 252 10.72 -11.39 34.30
CA GLU A 252 11.73 -12.27 33.68
C GLU A 252 13.12 -11.65 33.66
N GLY A 253 13.23 -10.37 33.30
CA GLY A 253 14.49 -9.64 33.38
C GLY A 253 15.01 -9.55 34.83
N GLY A 254 14.11 -9.37 35.80
CA GLY A 254 14.45 -9.37 37.23
C GLY A 254 14.96 -10.72 37.74
N LEU A 255 14.38 -11.83 37.28
CA LEU A 255 14.86 -13.18 37.57
C LEU A 255 16.26 -13.41 36.99
N ARG A 256 16.46 -13.10 35.71
CA ARG A 256 17.76 -13.24 35.02
C ARG A 256 18.85 -12.39 35.66
N PHE A 257 18.50 -11.21 36.17
CA PHE A 257 19.43 -10.35 36.89
C PHE A 257 19.88 -10.98 38.21
N LYS A 258 18.95 -11.58 38.98
CA LYS A 258 19.26 -12.28 40.25
C LYS A 258 20.11 -13.54 40.05
N GLU A 259 19.96 -14.21 38.90
CA GLU A 259 20.75 -15.38 38.51
C GLU A 259 22.15 -15.03 37.96
N GLY A 260 22.52 -13.75 37.91
CA GLY A 260 23.82 -13.28 37.43
C GLY A 260 23.94 -13.18 35.90
N SER A 261 22.85 -13.41 35.17
CA SER A 261 22.79 -13.32 33.70
C SER A 261 22.47 -11.90 33.25
N HIS A 262 23.35 -10.95 33.59
CA HIS A 262 23.10 -9.51 33.41
C HIS A 262 22.84 -9.09 31.95
N GLN A 263 23.56 -9.67 30.98
CA GLN A 263 23.37 -9.34 29.57
C GLN A 263 21.99 -9.79 29.06
N ALA A 264 21.52 -10.95 29.50
CA ALA A 264 20.20 -11.48 29.14
C ALA A 264 19.04 -10.76 29.86
N ALA A 265 19.32 -10.13 31.00
CA ALA A 265 18.38 -9.26 31.69
C ALA A 265 18.19 -7.92 30.96
N ILE A 266 19.28 -7.33 30.45
CA ILE A 266 19.24 -6.06 29.70
C ILE A 266 18.46 -6.20 28.39
N VAL A 267 18.58 -7.32 27.68
CA VAL A 267 17.83 -7.54 26.42
C VAL A 267 16.35 -7.79 26.67
N GLN A 268 15.98 -8.27 27.86
CA GLN A 268 14.59 -8.58 28.21
C GLN A 268 13.80 -7.36 28.73
N TRP A 269 14.49 -6.37 29.32
CA TRP A 269 13.92 -5.10 29.76
C TRP A 269 13.87 -4.07 28.63
#